data_AF-A0A843H9G1-F1
#
_entry.id   AF-A0A843H9G1-F1
#
_cell.length_a   1.000
_cell.length_b   1.000
_cell.length_c   1.000
_cell.angle_alpha   90.00
_cell.angle_beta   90.00
_cell.angle_gamma   90.00
#
_symmetry.space_group_name_H-M   'P 1'
#
loop_
_entity.id
_entity.type
_entity.pdbx_description
1 polymer ?
#
loop_
_entity_poly.entity_id
_entity_poly.type
_entity_poly.pdbx_seq_one_letter_code
_entity_poly.pdbx_strand_id
1 'polypeptide(L)'
;FNDFTVVILALLAALIHRVVDTMDSMLGYKTEELYNIGYVPAHLDDILNYIPARISGFLIIISAAFLALNWRGAYYIMQRDARNCDSPNSGYTMATVAGALNIQLEKEGVYTLGDDLHPLKVECIDKAIDIARLSIFLITIFFFFVFMDLILLQL
;
A
#
# COMPACT_ATOMS: atom_id res chain seq x y z
N PHE A 1 -23.87 -13.73 -14.82
CA PHE A 1 -22.45 -13.53 -15.16
C PHE A 1 -21.79 -14.89 -15.06
N ASN A 2 -21.28 -15.46 -16.15
CA ASN A 2 -20.59 -16.76 -16.09
C ASN A 2 -19.17 -16.56 -15.55
N ASP A 3 -18.61 -17.57 -14.88
CA ASP A 3 -17.29 -17.50 -14.24
C ASP A 3 -16.18 -17.07 -15.24
N PHE A 4 -16.30 -17.48 -16.50
CA PHE A 4 -15.39 -17.08 -17.58
C PHE A 4 -15.38 -15.57 -17.84
N THR A 5 -16.54 -14.91 -17.76
CA THR A 5 -16.64 -13.45 -17.93
C THR A 5 -15.98 -12.71 -16.77
N VAL A 6 -16.10 -13.23 -15.54
CA VAL A 6 -15.47 -12.64 -14.35
C VAL A 6 -13.95 -12.71 -14.47
N VAL A 7 -13.40 -13.85 -14.91
CA VAL A 7 -11.95 -14.00 -15.13
C VAL A 7 -11.43 -13.03 -16.19
N ILE A 8 -12.13 -12.89 -17.32
CA ILE A 8 -11.74 -11.94 -18.36
C ILE A 8 -11.76 -10.50 -17.83
N LEU A 9 -12.82 -10.10 -17.12
CA LEU A 9 -12.91 -8.78 -16.54
C LEU A 9 -11.80 -8.52 -15.51
N ALA A 10 -11.47 -9.52 -14.67
CA ALA A 10 -10.39 -9.42 -13.70
C ALA A 10 -9.02 -9.26 -14.37
N LEU A 11 -8.74 -10.03 -15.43
CA LEU A 11 -7.50 -9.91 -16.21
C LEU A 11 -7.39 -8.55 -16.91
N LEU A 12 -8.47 -8.07 -17.50
CA LEU A 12 -8.52 -6.75 -18.13
C LEU A 12 -8.31 -5.63 -17.10
N ALA A 13 -8.92 -5.73 -15.93
CA ALA A 13 -8.73 -4.77 -14.84
C ALA A 13 -7.27 -4.75 -14.37
N ALA A 14 -6.63 -5.91 -14.21
CA ALA A 14 -5.21 -6.01 -13.86
C ALA A 14 -4.29 -5.40 -14.93
N LEU A 15 -4.60 -5.63 -16.21
CA LEU A 15 -3.87 -5.03 -17.32
C LEU A 15 -4.00 -3.50 -17.33
N ILE A 16 -5.21 -2.98 -17.16
CA ILE A 16 -5.46 -1.54 -17.09
C ILE A 16 -4.69 -0.93 -15.93
N HIS A 17 -4.75 -1.54 -14.73
CA HIS A 17 -4.01 -1.09 -13.56
C HIS A 17 -2.51 -0.99 -13.86
N ARG A 18 -1.93 -2.04 -14.46
CA ARG A 18 -0.50 -2.04 -14.83
C ARG A 18 -0.14 -0.98 -15.86
N VAL A 19 -1.01 -0.72 -16.83
CA VAL A 19 -0.80 0.34 -17.83
C VAL A 19 -0.80 1.71 -17.15
N VAL A 20 -1.74 1.97 -16.24
CA VAL A 20 -1.82 3.23 -15.50
C VAL A 20 -0.58 3.45 -14.63
N ASP A 21 -0.19 2.44 -13.85
CA ASP A 21 1.03 2.45 -13.01
C ASP A 21 2.29 2.74 -13.86
N THR A 22 2.39 2.11 -15.04
CA THR A 22 3.49 2.37 -15.97
C THR A 22 3.45 3.80 -16.50
N MET A 23 2.27 4.31 -16.88
CA MET A 23 2.11 5.67 -17.38
C MET A 23 2.46 6.71 -16.31
N ASP A 24 2.08 6.49 -15.05
CA ASP A 24 2.43 7.39 -13.94
C ASP A 24 3.95 7.42 -13.73
N SER A 25 4.61 6.27 -13.74
CA SER A 25 6.09 6.21 -13.59
C SER A 25 6.86 6.88 -14.74
N MET A 26 6.29 6.93 -15.95
CA MET A 26 6.93 7.53 -17.13
C MET A 26 6.59 9.02 -17.29
N LEU A 27 5.38 9.44 -16.94
CA LEU A 27 4.85 10.76 -17.24
C LEU A 27 4.63 11.63 -15.99
N GLY A 28 4.67 11.07 -14.78
CA GLY A 28 4.42 11.75 -13.51
C GLY A 28 5.52 12.73 -13.05
N TYR A 29 6.56 12.94 -13.85
CA TYR A 29 7.60 13.92 -13.54
C TYR A 29 7.05 15.35 -13.66
N LYS A 30 7.27 16.16 -12.64
CA LYS A 30 6.86 17.58 -12.58
C LYS A 30 7.82 18.47 -13.42
N THR A 31 8.03 18.17 -14.70
CA THR A 31 8.72 19.05 -15.67
C THR A 31 7.68 19.89 -16.42
N GLU A 32 8.06 21.08 -16.94
CA GLU A 32 7.12 21.97 -17.64
C GLU A 32 6.37 21.28 -18.79
N GLU A 33 7.03 20.35 -19.49
CA GLU A 33 6.46 19.59 -20.61
C GLU A 33 5.49 18.49 -20.16
N LEU A 34 5.77 17.84 -19.02
CA LEU A 34 5.00 16.68 -18.55
C LEU A 34 3.97 17.05 -17.49
N TYR A 35 4.01 18.25 -16.91
CA TYR A 35 3.12 18.66 -15.82
C TYR A 35 1.62 18.45 -16.16
N ASN A 36 1.20 18.86 -17.36
CA ASN A 36 -0.18 18.71 -17.80
C ASN A 36 -0.53 17.29 -18.26
N ILE A 37 0.46 16.53 -18.75
CA ILE A 37 0.27 15.19 -19.31
C ILE A 37 0.28 14.13 -18.19
N GLY A 38 1.17 14.29 -17.22
CA GLY A 38 1.33 13.43 -16.04
C GLY A 38 0.22 13.57 -15.01
N TYR A 39 -0.54 14.67 -15.04
CA TYR A 39 -1.63 14.90 -14.10
C TYR A 39 -2.71 13.81 -14.16
N VAL A 40 -3.13 13.42 -15.38
CA VAL A 40 -4.18 12.40 -15.59
C VAL A 40 -3.75 11.00 -15.11
N PRO A 41 -2.59 10.44 -15.52
CA PRO A 41 -2.16 9.14 -15.03
C PRO A 41 -1.91 9.13 -13.52
N ALA A 42 -1.35 10.20 -12.94
CA ALA A 42 -1.17 10.32 -11.49
C ALA A 42 -2.50 10.27 -10.72
N HIS A 43 -3.53 10.98 -11.20
CA HIS A 43 -4.85 10.94 -10.57
C HIS A 43 -5.53 9.58 -10.72
N LEU A 44 -5.35 8.92 -11.86
CA LEU A 44 -5.93 7.60 -12.08
C LEU A 44 -5.24 6.53 -11.22
N ASP A 45 -3.91 6.60 -11.07
CA ASP A 45 -3.18 5.74 -10.14
C ASP A 45 -3.68 5.97 -8.70
N ASP A 46 -3.83 7.23 -8.30
CA ASP A 46 -4.33 7.58 -6.97
C ASP A 46 -5.74 7.02 -6.70
N ILE A 47 -6.62 7.03 -7.71
CA ILE A 47 -7.96 6.45 -7.58
C ILE A 47 -7.88 4.92 -7.45
N LEU A 48 -7.11 4.27 -8.31
CA LEU A 48 -6.98 2.81 -8.34
C LEU A 48 -6.36 2.26 -7.06
N ASN A 49 -5.39 2.98 -6.48
CA ASN A 49 -4.69 2.58 -5.27
C ASN A 49 -5.35 3.09 -3.98
N TYR A 50 -6.46 3.83 -4.07
CA TYR A 50 -7.15 4.37 -2.90
C TYR A 50 -7.54 3.28 -1.90
N ILE A 51 -8.37 2.32 -2.33
CA ILE A 51 -8.83 1.21 -1.46
C ILE A 51 -7.67 0.28 -1.08
N PRO A 52 -6.84 -0.21 -2.03
CA PRO A 52 -5.69 -1.07 -1.72
C PRO A 52 -4.75 -0.50 -0.66
N ALA A 53 -4.47 0.80 -0.69
CA ALA A 53 -3.57 1.44 0.27
C ALA A 53 -4.11 1.39 1.71
N ARG A 54 -5.41 1.59 1.92
CA ARG A 54 -6.03 1.49 3.25
C ARG A 54 -5.99 0.07 3.78
N ILE A 55 -6.36 -0.89 2.93
CA ILE A 55 -6.30 -2.33 3.29
C ILE A 55 -4.87 -2.71 3.65
N SER A 56 -3.89 -2.26 2.87
CA SER A 56 -2.47 -2.50 3.12
C SER A 56 -2.03 -1.93 4.48
N GLY A 57 -2.43 -0.69 4.82
CA GLY A 57 -2.17 -0.11 6.14
C GLY A 57 -2.72 -0.98 7.28
N PHE A 58 -3.96 -1.46 7.17
CA PHE A 58 -4.53 -2.37 8.17
C PHE A 58 -3.82 -3.72 8.25
N LEU A 59 -3.43 -4.31 7.11
CA LEU A 59 -2.65 -5.55 7.09
C LEU A 59 -1.28 -5.37 7.76
N ILE A 60 -0.63 -4.23 7.54
CA ILE A 60 0.65 -3.89 8.19
C ILE A 60 0.47 -3.81 9.72
N ILE A 61 -0.62 -3.23 10.22
CA ILE A 61 -0.93 -3.20 11.66
C ILE A 61 -1.08 -4.62 12.22
N ILE A 62 -1.82 -5.47 11.52
CA ILE A 62 -2.04 -6.87 11.92
C ILE A 62 -0.70 -7.63 11.91
N SER A 63 0.09 -7.49 10.85
CA SER A 63 1.41 -8.09 10.71
C SER A 63 2.37 -7.62 11.81
N ALA A 64 2.35 -6.33 12.14
CA ALA A 64 3.13 -5.79 13.25
C ALA A 64 2.74 -6.44 14.59
N ALA A 65 1.45 -6.74 14.81
CA ALA A 65 1.01 -7.43 16.02
C ALA A 65 1.54 -8.87 16.08
N PHE A 66 1.47 -9.63 14.98
CA PHE A 66 1.98 -10.99 14.88
C PHE A 66 3.51 -11.08 15.02
N LEU A 67 4.24 -10.07 14.54
CA LEU A 67 5.70 -9.99 14.64
C LEU A 67 6.18 -9.40 15.99
N ALA A 68 5.26 -9.16 16.94
CA ALA A 68 5.55 -8.53 18.23
C ALA A 68 6.23 -7.14 18.12
N LEU A 69 5.89 -6.39 17.06
CA LEU A 69 6.28 -4.99 16.85
C LEU A 69 5.22 -4.03 17.42
N ASN A 70 5.44 -2.71 17.32
CA ASN A 70 4.53 -1.72 17.89
C ASN A 70 3.28 -1.48 17.03
N TRP A 71 2.36 -2.44 17.00
CA TRP A 71 1.10 -2.32 16.23
C TRP A 71 0.21 -1.15 16.68
N ARG A 72 0.29 -0.74 17.95
CA ARG A 72 -0.45 0.44 18.46
C ARG A 72 0.15 1.73 17.89
N GLY A 73 1.47 1.82 17.88
CA GLY A 73 2.21 2.90 17.21
C GLY A 73 1.91 2.92 15.72
N ALA A 74 1.90 1.75 15.07
CA ALA A 74 1.53 1.61 13.67
C ALA A 74 0.16 2.22 13.36
N TYR A 75 -0.87 1.87 14.13
CA TYR A 75 -2.21 2.43 13.99
C TYR A 75 -2.26 3.94 14.27
N TYR A 76 -1.62 4.38 15.36
CA TYR A 76 -1.61 5.79 15.74
C TYR A 76 -0.94 6.67 14.68
N ILE A 77 0.25 6.28 14.21
CA ILE A 77 1.00 7.02 13.18
C ILE A 77 0.31 6.94 11.83
N MET A 78 -0.30 5.80 11.47
CA MET A 78 -1.13 5.72 10.26
C MET A 78 -2.24 6.78 10.29
N GLN A 79 -2.95 6.93 11.40
CA GLN A 79 -4.03 7.92 11.50
C GLN A 79 -3.52 9.36 11.48
N ARG A 80 -2.37 9.60 12.14
CA ARG A 80 -1.78 10.92 12.26
C ARG A 80 -1.17 11.42 10.94
N ASP A 81 -0.39 10.56 10.27
CA ASP A 81 0.56 10.99 9.24
C ASP A 81 0.27 10.45 7.83
N ALA A 82 -0.65 9.48 7.64
CA ALA A 82 -0.86 8.88 6.32
C ALA A 82 -1.32 9.85 5.23
N ARG A 83 -1.77 11.05 5.60
CA ARG A 83 -2.22 12.11 4.67
C ARG A 83 -1.15 13.18 4.41
N ASN A 84 0.05 13.04 5.00
CA ASN A 84 1.12 14.04 4.85
C ASN A 84 1.89 13.91 3.52
N CYS A 85 1.74 12.79 2.81
CA CYS A 85 2.37 12.59 1.51
C CYS A 85 1.59 13.26 0.37
N ASP A 86 2.29 13.66 -0.71
CA ASP A 86 1.68 14.21 -1.94
C ASP A 86 0.56 13.32 -2.48
N SER A 87 0.78 11.99 -2.51
CA SER A 87 -0.25 11.02 -2.87
C SER A 87 -1.10 10.66 -1.65
N PRO A 88 -2.44 10.62 -1.77
CA PRO A 88 -3.36 10.19 -0.72
C PRO A 88 -3.24 8.71 -0.34
N ASN A 89 -2.34 7.96 -0.99
CA ASN A 89 -2.20 6.51 -0.83
C ASN A 89 -0.89 6.11 -0.18
N SER A 90 0.22 6.68 -0.64
CA SER A 90 1.57 6.24 -0.26
C SER A 90 1.81 6.37 1.24
N GLY A 91 1.27 7.40 1.88
CA GLY A 91 1.40 7.60 3.32
C GLY A 91 0.78 6.50 4.19
N TYR A 92 -0.24 5.76 3.71
CA TYR A 92 -0.87 4.71 4.50
C TYR A 92 0.08 3.56 4.82
N THR A 93 0.92 3.13 3.87
CA THR A 93 1.88 2.05 4.13
C THR A 93 3.11 2.57 4.87
N MET A 94 3.65 3.71 4.44
CA MET A 94 4.87 4.29 5.01
C MET A 94 4.69 4.74 6.47
N ALA A 95 3.64 5.50 6.77
CA ALA A 95 3.37 5.96 8.13
C ALA A 95 3.11 4.78 9.07
N THR A 96 2.39 3.77 8.61
CA THR A 96 2.11 2.57 9.41
C THR A 96 3.40 1.80 9.74
N VAL A 97 4.30 1.61 8.76
CA VAL A 97 5.60 0.95 9.01
C VAL A 97 6.48 1.79 9.93
N ALA A 98 6.50 3.11 9.75
CA ALA A 98 7.24 4.03 10.63
C ALA A 98 6.77 3.89 12.08
N GLY A 99 5.45 3.86 12.32
CA GLY A 99 4.88 3.62 13.65
C GLY A 99 5.11 2.21 14.19
N ALA A 100 5.08 1.18 13.33
CA ALA A 100 5.35 -0.21 13.73
C ALA A 100 6.79 -0.40 14.22
N LEU A 101 7.74 0.27 13.57
CA LEU A 101 9.17 0.20 13.85
C LEU A 101 9.66 1.28 14.82
N ASN A 102 8.78 2.23 15.21
CA ASN A 102 9.12 3.38 16.06
C ASN A 102 10.28 4.22 15.48
N ILE A 103 10.21 4.48 14.17
CA ILE A 103 11.19 5.28 13.42
C ILE A 103 10.52 6.47 12.77
N GLN A 104 11.33 7.41 12.30
CA GLN A 104 10.90 8.53 11.47
C GLN A 104 11.38 8.36 10.03
N LEU A 105 10.48 8.54 9.07
CA LEU A 105 10.78 8.57 7.64
C LEU A 105 10.60 10.01 7.13
N GLU A 106 11.62 10.55 6.48
CA GLU A 106 11.60 11.91 5.96
C GLU A 106 11.92 11.92 4.46
N LYS A 107 11.16 12.74 3.73
CA LYS A 107 11.53 13.22 2.41
C LYS A 107 11.72 14.72 2.53
N GLU A 108 12.98 15.16 2.43
CA GLU A 108 13.38 16.56 2.66
C GLU A 108 12.47 17.54 1.91
N GLY A 109 11.90 18.49 2.65
CA GLY A 109 11.03 19.53 2.11
C GLY A 109 9.66 19.07 1.61
N VAL A 110 9.29 17.80 1.82
CA VAL A 110 8.01 17.24 1.37
C VAL A 110 7.19 16.68 2.53
N TYR A 111 7.72 15.71 3.28
CA TYR A 111 6.99 15.09 4.38
C TYR A 111 7.89 14.48 5.44
N THR A 112 7.33 14.33 6.63
CA THR A 112 7.90 13.56 7.74
C THR A 112 6.81 12.66 8.31
N LEU A 113 7.10 11.36 8.49
CA LEU A 113 6.17 10.34 8.95
C LEU A 113 6.76 9.60 10.16
N GLY A 114 5.98 9.44 11.23
CA GLY A 114 6.44 8.79 12.45
C GLY A 114 7.24 9.68 13.40
N ASP A 115 7.81 9.06 14.41
CA ASP A 115 8.53 9.71 15.50
C ASP A 115 9.95 9.10 15.62
N ASP A 116 10.96 9.94 15.85
CA ASP A 116 12.36 9.50 16.00
C ASP A 116 12.62 8.88 17.39
N LEU A 117 11.96 7.77 17.66
CA LEU A 117 12.08 7.01 18.90
C LEU A 117 13.22 5.99 18.83
N HIS A 118 13.55 5.53 17.62
CA HIS A 118 14.69 4.68 17.32
C HIS A 118 15.41 5.19 16.07
N PRO A 119 16.75 5.13 16.05
CA PRO A 119 17.53 5.56 14.89
C PRO A 119 17.22 4.71 13.66
N LEU A 120 17.14 5.36 12.50
CA LEU A 120 17.01 4.70 11.21
C LEU A 120 18.28 3.88 10.91
N LYS A 121 18.14 2.55 10.89
CA LYS A 121 19.25 1.61 10.63
C LYS A 121 18.88 0.61 9.55
N VAL A 122 19.90 -0.06 9.02
CA VAL A 122 19.72 -1.12 8.00
C VAL A 122 18.83 -2.25 8.52
N GLU A 123 18.87 -2.58 9.81
CA GLU A 123 18.00 -3.63 10.38
C GLU A 123 16.49 -3.29 10.29
N CYS A 124 16.14 -2.01 10.15
CA CYS A 124 14.76 -1.60 9.92
C CYS A 124 14.25 -2.09 8.56
N ILE A 125 15.14 -2.23 7.57
CA ILE A 125 14.78 -2.75 6.23
C ILE A 125 14.36 -4.21 6.35
N ASP A 126 15.11 -5.04 7.08
CA ASP A 126 14.78 -6.44 7.28
C ASP A 126 13.42 -6.62 7.97
N LYS A 127 13.17 -5.84 9.03
CA LYS A 127 11.87 -5.85 9.72
C LYS A 127 10.73 -5.37 8.83
N ALA A 128 10.95 -4.33 8.01
CA ALA A 128 9.95 -3.85 7.06
C ALA A 128 9.62 -4.92 6.00
N ILE A 129 10.63 -5.64 5.52
CA ILE A 129 10.44 -6.78 4.61
C ILE A 129 9.63 -7.89 5.29
N ASP A 130 9.90 -8.21 6.55
CA ASP A 130 9.15 -9.22 7.29
C ASP A 130 7.69 -8.82 7.48
N ILE A 131 7.41 -7.55 7.80
CA ILE A 131 6.04 -7.02 7.85
C ILE A 131 5.36 -7.15 6.48
N ALA A 132 6.05 -6.83 5.38
CA ALA A 132 5.50 -6.92 4.04
C ALA A 132 5.20 -8.37 3.65
N ARG A 133 6.14 -9.30 3.89
CA ARG A 133 5.96 -10.74 3.62
C ARG A 133 4.78 -11.31 4.37
N LEU A 134 4.64 -10.97 5.66
CA LEU A 134 3.51 -11.44 6.46
C LEU A 134 2.18 -10.83 5.98
N SER A 135 2.17 -9.54 5.62
CA SER A 135 0.98 -8.89 5.07
C SER A 135 0.51 -9.56 3.77
N ILE A 136 1.45 -9.89 2.89
CA ILE A 136 1.19 -10.63 1.65
C ILE A 136 0.65 -12.03 1.96
N PHE A 137 1.28 -12.75 2.88
CA PHE A 137 0.84 -14.08 3.28
C PHE A 137 -0.60 -14.08 3.83
N LEU A 138 -0.93 -13.11 4.71
CA LEU A 138 -2.27 -12.97 5.30
C LEU A 138 -3.33 -12.69 4.23
N ILE A 139 -3.07 -11.77 3.30
CA ILE A 139 -4.05 -11.45 2.25
C ILE A 139 -4.21 -12.60 1.25
N THR A 140 -3.13 -13.34 0.95
CA THR A 140 -3.20 -14.54 0.11
C THR A 140 -4.04 -15.63 0.76
N ILE A 141 -3.87 -15.89 2.06
CA ILE A 141 -4.70 -16.84 2.81
C ILE A 141 -6.16 -16.41 2.80
N PHE A 142 -6.43 -15.12 3.04
CA PHE A 142 -7.79 -14.60 3.02
C PHE A 142 -8.47 -14.87 1.67
N PHE A 143 -7.81 -14.52 0.56
CA PHE A 143 -8.37 -14.78 -0.77
C PHE A 143 -8.49 -16.27 -1.10
N PHE A 144 -7.57 -17.11 -0.62
CA PHE A 144 -7.68 -18.56 -0.77
C PHE A 144 -8.97 -19.09 -0.12
N PHE A 145 -9.28 -18.68 1.11
CA PHE A 145 -10.52 -19.11 1.77
C PHE A 145 -11.77 -18.57 1.08
N VAL A 146 -11.78 -17.28 0.70
CA VAL A 146 -12.90 -16.68 -0.05
C VAL A 146 -13.16 -17.45 -1.35
N PHE A 147 -12.10 -17.85 -2.05
CA PHE A 147 -12.22 -18.63 -3.28
C PHE A 147 -12.75 -20.05 -3.03
N MET A 148 -12.27 -20.72 -1.99
CA MET A 148 -12.74 -22.06 -1.61
C MET A 148 -14.22 -22.06 -1.19
N ASP A 149 -14.64 -21.07 -0.39
CA ASP A 149 -16.04 -20.92 0.02
C ASP A 149 -16.95 -20.67 -1.18
N LEU A 150 -16.50 -19.87 -2.16
CA LEU A 150 -17.25 -19.62 -3.39
C LEU A 150 -17.46 -20.90 -4.20
N ILE A 151 -16.42 -21.75 -4.33
CA ILE A 151 -16.54 -23.05 -5.01
C ILE A 151 -17.52 -23.97 -4.28
N LEU A 152 -17.42 -24.05 -2.95
CA LEU A 152 -18.29 -24.91 -2.16
C LEU A 152 -19.77 -24.52 -2.25
N LEU A 153 -20.08 -23.23 -2.37
CA LEU A 153 -21.45 -22.73 -2.55
C LEU A 153 -22.04 -23.00 -3.94
N GLN A 154 -21.20 -23.35 -4.92
CA GLN A 154 -21.61 -23.68 -6.29
C GLN A 154 -21.81 -25.20 -6.51
N LEU A 155 -21.47 -26.04 -5.53
CA LEU A 155 -21.63 -27.51 -5.53
C LEU A 155 -22.87 -27.95 -4.74
#